data_AF-A0A512M7R7-F1
#
_entry.id   AF-A0A512M7R7-F1
#
_cell.length_a   1.000
_cell.length_b   1.000
_cell.length_c   1.000
_cell.angle_alpha   90.00
_cell.angle_beta   90.00
_cell.angle_gamma   90.00
#
_symmetry.space_group_name_H-M   'P 1'
#
loop_
_entity.id
_entity.type
_entity.pdbx_description
1 polymer ?
#
loop_
_entity_poly.entity_id
_entity_poly.type
_entity_poly.pdbx_seq_one_letter_code
_entity_poly.pdbx_strand_id
1 'polypeptide(L)'
;MRETVQQSRLRHIKEPMTNPTSSVLTLERKYAAVLFDMDGTLVDSRAVVDRVMRRWAAKHGFDASRILAVSHGRRTIDSVTEFAVPGMDIEAETQEIEDQEVADTEGIIAMPGAAEILARLGDRWAVVTSAGRELARRRLTAAGLPIPDVLVTAEDVAIGKPDPAGYLLAASRLGVPPDQCLVFEDAPAGLEAGRRAGCDVVANLGAVLHPFEPGCASITHYAQICFELAEEKL
;
A
#
# COMPACT_ATOMS: atom_id res chain seq x y z
N MET A 1 -60.04 32.42 -24.74
CA MET A 1 -60.10 31.10 -24.07
C MET A 1 -58.78 30.93 -23.34
N ARG A 2 -58.67 30.90 -21.99
CA ARG A 2 -59.28 29.94 -21.04
C ARG A 2 -58.87 28.49 -21.44
N GLU A 3 -58.13 27.66 -20.69
CA GLU A 3 -57.89 27.43 -19.24
C GLU A 3 -56.58 26.59 -19.04
N THR A 4 -55.88 26.40 -17.90
CA THR A 4 -55.99 26.92 -16.51
C THR A 4 -54.72 26.59 -15.66
N VAL A 5 -54.62 27.19 -14.45
CA VAL A 5 -53.89 26.85 -13.19
C VAL A 5 -53.30 25.41 -13.11
N GLN A 6 -52.08 25.13 -12.60
CA GLN A 6 -51.69 25.27 -11.18
C GLN A 6 -50.17 25.16 -10.89
N GLN A 7 -49.69 25.94 -9.91
CA GLN A 7 -48.38 25.75 -9.28
C GLN A 7 -48.42 24.59 -8.27
N SER A 8 -47.36 23.79 -8.18
CA SER A 8 -46.97 23.17 -6.90
C SER A 8 -45.47 22.93 -6.80
N ARG A 9 -44.97 23.16 -5.58
CA ARG A 9 -43.58 23.05 -5.14
C ARG A 9 -43.08 21.61 -5.27
N LEU A 10 -41.78 21.43 -5.53
CA LEU A 10 -40.98 20.40 -4.86
C LEU A 10 -39.52 20.89 -4.76
N ARG A 11 -39.16 21.40 -3.57
CA ARG A 11 -37.75 21.56 -3.18
C ARG A 11 -37.22 20.16 -2.89
N HIS A 12 -36.42 19.59 -3.78
CA HIS A 12 -35.53 18.48 -3.38
C HIS A 12 -34.23 19.10 -2.89
N ILE A 13 -34.20 19.41 -1.60
CA ILE A 13 -32.95 19.46 -0.85
C ILE A 13 -32.36 18.07 -1.01
N LYS A 14 -31.18 17.97 -1.63
CA LYS A 14 -30.43 16.72 -1.68
C LYS A 14 -29.88 16.51 -0.28
N GLU A 15 -30.65 15.84 0.57
CA GLU A 15 -30.19 15.42 1.90
C GLU A 15 -28.86 14.68 1.72
N PRO A 16 -27.81 15.01 2.51
CA PRO A 16 -26.57 14.28 2.44
C PRO A 16 -26.88 12.82 2.80
N MET A 17 -26.54 11.90 1.91
CA MET A 17 -26.72 10.46 2.15
C MET A 17 -26.06 10.14 3.49
N THR A 18 -26.86 9.67 4.45
CA THR A 18 -26.38 9.36 5.78
C THR A 18 -25.33 8.27 5.68
N ASN A 19 -24.11 8.62 6.11
CA ASN A 19 -22.96 7.74 6.02
C ASN A 19 -23.25 6.44 6.79
N PRO A 20 -23.21 5.25 6.16
CA PRO A 20 -23.36 4.01 6.91
C PRO A 20 -22.19 3.95 7.90
N THR A 21 -22.50 3.78 9.19
CA THR A 21 -21.50 3.55 10.23
C THR A 21 -20.70 2.30 9.86
N SER A 22 -19.53 2.48 9.27
CA SER A 22 -18.57 1.40 9.04
C SER A 22 -18.24 0.82 10.41
N SER A 23 -18.51 -0.47 10.59
CA SER A 23 -18.14 -1.21 11.78
C SER A 23 -16.63 -1.12 11.96
N VAL A 24 -16.17 -0.59 13.09
CA VAL A 24 -14.75 -0.54 13.43
C VAL A 24 -14.28 -1.96 13.72
N LEU A 25 -13.34 -2.46 12.92
CA LEU A 25 -12.59 -3.68 13.19
C LEU A 25 -11.82 -3.50 14.49
N THR A 26 -12.13 -4.30 15.51
CA THR A 26 -11.41 -4.27 16.79
C THR A 26 -10.59 -5.54 16.91
N LEU A 27 -9.27 -5.40 17.04
CA LEU A 27 -8.37 -6.52 17.34
C LEU A 27 -8.20 -6.60 18.86
N GLU A 28 -8.56 -7.74 19.46
CA GLU A 28 -8.44 -7.96 20.91
C GLU A 28 -6.98 -8.16 21.38
N ARG A 29 -6.07 -8.41 20.43
CA ARG A 29 -4.65 -8.65 20.69
C ARG A 29 -3.87 -7.33 20.80
N LYS A 30 -2.89 -7.29 21.70
CA LYS A 30 -1.91 -6.21 21.78
C LYS A 30 -0.69 -6.50 20.89
N TYR A 31 -0.15 -5.47 20.25
CA TYR A 31 0.99 -5.59 19.34
C TYR A 31 2.22 -4.82 19.86
N ALA A 32 3.40 -5.42 19.77
CA ALA A 32 4.66 -4.76 20.15
C ALA A 32 5.09 -3.72 19.10
N ALA A 33 4.81 -4.00 17.82
CA ALA A 33 5.06 -3.10 16.71
C ALA A 33 4.05 -3.25 15.56
N VAL A 34 4.05 -2.29 14.65
CA VAL A 34 3.25 -2.30 13.42
C VAL A 34 4.16 -2.16 12.20
N LEU A 35 4.08 -3.10 11.26
CA LEU A 35 4.88 -3.10 10.04
C LEU A 35 3.96 -2.73 8.87
N PHE A 36 4.35 -1.73 8.09
CA PHE A 36 3.55 -1.27 6.96
C PHE A 36 4.25 -1.62 5.66
N ASP A 37 3.51 -2.12 4.67
CA ASP A 37 3.88 -1.82 3.30
C ASP A 37 3.72 -0.31 2.99
N MET A 38 4.31 0.16 1.89
CA MET A 38 4.23 1.56 1.47
C MET A 38 3.20 1.83 0.37
N ASP A 39 3.29 1.14 -0.77
CA ASP A 39 2.61 1.50 -2.01
C ASP A 39 1.21 0.87 -2.08
N GLY A 40 0.17 1.70 -1.97
CA GLY A 40 -1.22 1.26 -1.78
C GLY A 40 -1.60 1.08 -0.31
N THR A 41 -0.61 0.95 0.58
CA THR A 41 -0.81 0.77 2.02
C THR A 41 -0.73 2.08 2.81
N LEU A 42 0.40 2.78 2.78
CA LEU A 42 0.57 4.11 3.40
C LEU A 42 0.44 5.26 2.40
N VAL A 43 0.81 5.02 1.14
CA VAL A 43 0.93 6.01 0.08
C VAL A 43 0.16 5.56 -1.15
N ASP A 44 -0.72 6.39 -1.69
CA ASP A 44 -1.27 6.17 -3.04
C ASP A 44 -0.26 6.66 -4.07
N SER A 45 0.46 5.73 -4.69
CA SER A 45 1.42 5.98 -5.78
C SER A 45 0.88 5.55 -7.16
N ARG A 46 -0.34 5.02 -7.23
CA ARG A 46 -0.91 4.37 -8.43
C ARG A 46 -0.88 5.28 -9.67
N ALA A 47 -1.07 6.59 -9.48
CA ALA A 47 -1.02 7.56 -10.56
C ALA A 47 0.36 7.61 -11.25
N VAL A 48 1.45 7.47 -10.51
CA VAL A 48 2.83 7.44 -11.04
C VAL A 48 3.09 6.09 -11.71
N VAL A 49 2.81 4.99 -11.01
CA VAL A 49 3.05 3.61 -11.49
C VAL A 49 2.29 3.37 -12.81
N ASP A 50 1.02 3.78 -12.89
CA ASP A 50 0.22 3.67 -14.12
C ASP A 50 0.85 4.44 -15.29
N ARG A 51 1.33 5.67 -15.06
CA ARG A 51 2.00 6.47 -16.09
C ARG A 51 3.30 5.82 -16.57
N VAL A 52 4.17 5.39 -15.66
CA VAL A 52 5.49 4.85 -16.01
C VAL A 52 5.36 3.48 -16.68
N MET A 53 4.58 2.56 -16.11
CA MET A 53 4.36 1.23 -16.68
C MET A 53 3.65 1.29 -18.04
N ARG A 54 2.76 2.26 -18.29
CA ARG A 54 2.19 2.49 -19.63
C ARG A 54 3.21 2.97 -20.65
N ARG A 55 4.15 3.84 -20.27
CA ARG A 55 5.25 4.26 -21.16
C ARG A 55 6.13 3.07 -21.52
N TRP A 56 6.51 2.27 -20.53
CA TRP A 56 7.32 1.07 -20.73
C TRP A 56 6.60 0.02 -21.60
N ALA A 57 5.31 -0.22 -21.35
CA ALA A 57 4.49 -1.09 -22.18
C ALA A 57 4.43 -0.60 -23.64
N ALA A 58 4.25 0.71 -23.86
CA ALA A 58 4.24 1.30 -25.20
C ALA A 58 5.60 1.21 -25.91
N LYS A 59 6.72 1.35 -25.19
CA LYS A 59 8.10 1.20 -25.70
C LYS A 59 8.33 -0.19 -26.32
N HIS A 60 7.79 -1.24 -25.70
CA HIS A 60 7.99 -2.65 -26.11
C HIS A 60 6.80 -3.29 -26.82
N GLY A 61 5.69 -2.57 -27.00
CA GLY A 61 4.47 -3.10 -27.63
C GLY A 61 3.68 -4.08 -26.74
N PHE A 62 3.85 -4.02 -25.42
CA PHE A 62 3.14 -4.85 -24.46
C PHE A 62 1.74 -4.31 -24.14
N ASP A 63 0.87 -5.20 -23.64
CA ASP A 63 -0.40 -4.81 -23.05
C ASP A 63 -0.18 -4.29 -21.62
N ALA A 64 -0.29 -2.97 -21.45
CA ALA A 64 -0.13 -2.29 -20.16
C ALA A 64 -1.08 -2.83 -19.07
N SER A 65 -2.27 -3.32 -19.44
CA SER A 65 -3.22 -3.87 -18.45
C SER A 65 -2.71 -5.16 -17.81
N ARG A 66 -1.96 -5.98 -18.57
CA ARG A 66 -1.32 -7.20 -18.06
C ARG A 66 -0.14 -6.88 -17.15
N ILE A 67 0.66 -5.87 -17.50
CA ILE A 67 1.80 -5.44 -16.68
C ILE A 67 1.33 -4.89 -15.34
N LEU A 68 0.35 -3.98 -15.36
CA LEU A 68 -0.21 -3.40 -14.14
C LEU A 68 -0.81 -4.46 -13.22
N ALA A 69 -1.56 -5.42 -13.78
CA ALA A 69 -2.18 -6.50 -13.01
C ALA A 69 -1.20 -7.43 -12.26
N VAL A 70 0.10 -7.43 -12.61
CA VAL A 70 1.12 -8.24 -11.93
C VAL A 70 2.20 -7.44 -11.22
N SER A 71 2.19 -6.10 -11.32
CA SER A 71 3.22 -5.23 -10.74
C SER A 71 2.96 -4.84 -9.28
N HIS A 72 1.70 -4.86 -8.83
CA HIS A 72 1.33 -4.45 -7.46
C HIS A 72 1.99 -5.33 -6.38
N GLY A 73 2.62 -4.69 -5.39
CA GLY A 73 3.31 -5.34 -4.27
C GLY A 73 4.66 -6.01 -4.59
N ARG A 74 5.09 -6.05 -5.86
CA ARG A 74 6.33 -6.72 -6.31
C ARG A 74 7.44 -5.72 -6.62
N ARG A 75 8.68 -6.20 -6.69
CA ARG A 75 9.81 -5.35 -7.13
C ARG A 75 9.70 -5.12 -8.64
N THR A 76 10.20 -3.98 -9.12
CA THR A 76 10.23 -3.66 -10.56
C THR A 76 10.90 -4.77 -11.36
N ILE A 77 12.06 -5.25 -10.90
CA ILE A 77 12.82 -6.33 -11.55
C ILE A 77 12.03 -7.64 -11.66
N ASP A 78 11.23 -8.00 -10.65
CA ASP A 78 10.41 -9.22 -10.67
C ASP A 78 9.29 -9.12 -11.72
N SER A 79 8.83 -7.90 -12.01
CA SER A 79 7.79 -7.60 -13.00
C SER A 79 8.38 -7.54 -14.41
N VAL A 80 9.51 -6.84 -14.60
CA VAL A 80 10.25 -6.77 -15.87
C VAL A 80 10.67 -8.17 -16.33
N THR A 81 11.19 -8.99 -15.41
CA THR A 81 11.59 -10.38 -15.70
C THR A 81 10.43 -11.24 -16.22
N GLU A 82 9.20 -11.01 -15.77
CA GLU A 82 8.02 -11.79 -16.19
C GLU A 82 7.61 -11.49 -17.66
N PHE A 83 7.92 -10.30 -18.17
CA PHE A 83 7.65 -9.89 -19.56
C PHE A 83 8.92 -9.86 -20.43
N ALA A 84 10.04 -10.37 -19.94
CA ALA A 84 11.31 -10.32 -20.66
C ALA A 84 11.24 -11.02 -22.03
N VAL A 85 11.76 -10.34 -23.06
CA VAL A 85 11.86 -10.84 -24.43
C VAL A 85 13.32 -11.09 -24.84
N PRO A 86 13.60 -11.95 -25.84
CA PRO A 86 14.97 -12.25 -26.25
C PRO A 86 15.76 -10.98 -26.63
N GLY A 87 16.87 -10.75 -25.92
CA GLY A 87 17.74 -9.58 -26.12
C GLY A 87 17.38 -8.35 -25.29
N MET A 88 16.36 -8.43 -24.41
CA MET A 88 16.09 -7.40 -23.41
C MET A 88 17.14 -7.43 -22.28
N ASP A 89 17.65 -6.26 -21.93
CA ASP A 89 18.50 -6.03 -20.75
C ASP A 89 17.59 -5.73 -19.56
N ILE A 90 17.37 -6.72 -18.69
CA ILE A 90 16.38 -6.65 -17.61
C ILE A 90 16.79 -5.60 -16.58
N GLU A 91 18.07 -5.53 -16.26
CA GLU A 91 18.66 -4.59 -15.33
C GLU A 91 18.55 -3.14 -15.84
N ALA A 92 18.87 -2.88 -17.11
CA ALA A 92 18.74 -1.56 -17.70
C ALA A 92 17.28 -1.09 -17.82
N GLU A 93 16.36 -1.97 -18.22
CA GLU A 93 14.92 -1.66 -18.29
C GLU A 93 14.33 -1.42 -16.89
N THR A 94 14.77 -2.17 -15.87
CA THR A 94 14.41 -1.96 -14.47
C THR A 94 14.87 -0.58 -14.00
N GLN A 95 16.13 -0.22 -14.22
CA GLN A 95 16.67 1.08 -13.83
C GLN A 95 15.95 2.24 -14.53
N GLU A 96 15.63 2.12 -15.82
CA GLU A 96 14.90 3.16 -16.57
C GLU A 96 13.48 3.39 -16.03
N ILE A 97 12.82 2.34 -15.54
CA ILE A 97 11.51 2.45 -14.86
C ILE A 97 11.68 3.14 -13.50
N GLU A 98 12.63 2.67 -12.67
CA GLU A 98 12.82 3.20 -11.32
C GLU A 98 13.26 4.68 -11.34
N ASP A 99 14.14 5.07 -12.26
CA ASP A 99 14.54 6.47 -12.48
C ASP A 99 13.34 7.36 -12.84
N GLN A 100 12.41 6.85 -13.66
CA GLN A 100 11.18 7.56 -14.01
C GLN A 100 10.21 7.70 -12.83
N GLU A 101 10.08 6.67 -11.98
CA GLU A 101 9.26 6.75 -10.77
C GLU A 101 9.89 7.64 -9.70
N VAL A 102 11.23 7.68 -9.60
CA VAL A 102 12.00 8.58 -8.72
C VAL A 102 11.85 10.04 -9.15
N ALA A 103 11.74 10.31 -10.45
CA ALA A 103 11.57 11.65 -11.01
C ALA A 103 10.12 12.18 -10.94
N ASP A 104 9.12 11.31 -10.86
CA ASP A 104 7.69 11.67 -10.94
C ASP A 104 6.99 11.49 -9.58
N THR A 105 6.72 12.60 -8.89
CA THR A 105 5.95 12.62 -7.63
C THR A 105 4.52 13.14 -7.80
N GLU A 106 4.03 13.32 -9.03
CA GLU A 106 2.73 13.97 -9.27
C GLU A 106 1.55 13.05 -8.91
N GLY A 107 0.66 13.53 -8.04
CA GLY A 107 -0.51 12.78 -7.58
C GLY A 107 -0.22 11.77 -6.46
N ILE A 108 1.01 11.74 -5.92
CA ILE A 108 1.32 10.96 -4.73
C ILE A 108 0.68 11.62 -3.49
N ILE A 109 -0.13 10.86 -2.75
CA ILE A 109 -0.81 11.30 -1.54
C ILE A 109 -0.77 10.22 -0.44
N ALA A 110 -0.98 10.60 0.82
CA ALA A 110 -1.16 9.64 1.90
C ALA A 110 -2.48 8.87 1.76
N MET A 111 -2.48 7.59 2.14
CA MET A 111 -3.69 6.79 2.25
C MET A 111 -4.60 7.28 3.40
N PRO A 112 -5.93 7.10 3.33
CA PRO A 112 -6.86 7.66 4.31
C PRO A 112 -6.55 7.23 5.76
N GLY A 113 -6.21 8.19 6.61
CA GLY A 113 -5.87 7.98 8.02
C GLY A 113 -4.41 7.57 8.30
N ALA A 114 -3.55 7.52 7.28
CA ALA A 114 -2.17 7.07 7.42
C ALA A 114 -1.35 7.99 8.36
N ALA A 115 -1.49 9.31 8.23
CA ALA A 115 -0.79 10.25 9.11
C ALA A 115 -1.25 10.10 10.58
N GLU A 116 -2.55 9.90 10.79
CA GLU A 116 -3.19 9.80 12.10
C GLU A 116 -2.86 8.50 12.83
N ILE A 117 -2.72 7.37 12.11
CA ILE A 117 -2.25 6.12 12.73
C ILE A 117 -0.75 6.21 13.06
N LEU A 118 0.10 6.70 12.14
CA LEU A 118 1.54 6.80 12.37
C LEU A 118 1.86 7.71 13.57
N ALA A 119 1.15 8.82 13.73
CA ALA A 119 1.29 9.72 14.88
C ALA A 119 0.99 9.07 16.24
N ARG A 120 0.27 7.94 16.27
CA ARG A 120 -0.06 7.18 17.50
C ARG A 120 0.94 6.07 17.83
N LEU A 121 1.85 5.74 16.91
CA LEU A 121 2.76 4.60 17.04
C LEU A 121 4.15 4.96 17.59
N GLY A 122 4.52 6.24 17.58
CA GLY A 122 5.85 6.69 18.03
C GLY A 122 6.97 6.05 17.20
N ASP A 123 7.86 5.32 17.88
CA ASP A 123 9.01 4.60 17.32
C ASP A 123 8.73 3.09 17.08
N ARG A 124 7.47 2.65 17.19
CA ARG A 124 7.09 1.22 17.17
C ARG A 124 6.60 0.74 15.82
N TRP A 125 7.14 1.29 14.74
CA TRP A 125 6.72 0.96 13.39
C TRP A 125 7.86 0.99 12.38
N ALA A 126 7.65 0.27 11.29
CA ALA A 126 8.59 0.16 10.19
C ALA A 126 7.84 0.20 8.85
N VAL A 127 8.56 0.52 7.78
CA VAL A 127 8.12 0.27 6.40
C VAL A 127 8.88 -0.91 5.81
N VAL A 128 8.17 -1.76 5.09
CA VAL A 128 8.68 -2.93 4.36
C VAL A 128 8.13 -2.89 2.94
N THR A 129 8.90 -2.33 2.02
CA THR A 129 8.47 -2.06 0.64
C THR A 129 9.29 -2.84 -0.38
N SER A 130 8.66 -3.15 -1.52
CA SER A 130 9.31 -3.69 -2.71
C SER A 130 9.98 -2.60 -3.58
N ALA A 131 9.87 -1.32 -3.20
CA ALA A 131 10.57 -0.22 -3.84
C ALA A 131 12.02 -0.05 -3.35
N GLY A 132 12.88 0.54 -4.20
CA GLY A 132 14.21 1.00 -3.80
C GLY A 132 14.18 2.15 -2.80
N ARG A 133 15.28 2.37 -2.07
CA ARG A 133 15.34 3.27 -0.91
C ARG A 133 15.15 4.75 -1.26
N GLU A 134 15.67 5.21 -2.39
CA GLU A 134 15.44 6.59 -2.83
C GLU A 134 13.96 6.82 -3.15
N LEU A 135 13.37 5.92 -3.95
CA LEU A 135 11.96 5.96 -4.34
C LEU A 135 11.06 5.95 -3.10
N ALA A 136 11.30 5.04 -2.15
CA ALA A 136 10.54 4.97 -0.90
C ALA A 136 10.57 6.28 -0.11
N ARG A 137 11.75 6.89 0.04
CA ARG A 137 11.88 8.18 0.73
C ARG A 137 11.16 9.31 0.01
N ARG A 138 11.22 9.35 -1.33
CA ARG A 138 10.51 10.35 -2.15
C ARG A 138 9.00 10.19 -2.04
N ARG A 139 8.48 8.96 -2.14
CA ARG A 139 7.04 8.66 -2.02
C ARG A 139 6.48 9.06 -0.65
N LEU A 140 7.12 8.67 0.44
CA LEU A 140 6.74 9.08 1.80
C LEU A 140 6.77 10.62 1.96
N THR A 141 7.84 11.27 1.48
CA THR A 141 7.97 12.74 1.57
C THR A 141 6.88 13.46 0.76
N ALA A 142 6.60 13.02 -0.46
CA ALA A 142 5.56 13.60 -1.32
C ALA A 142 4.16 13.42 -0.73
N ALA A 143 3.90 12.28 -0.08
CA ALA A 143 2.67 12.01 0.66
C ALA A 143 2.53 12.82 1.97
N GLY A 144 3.58 13.55 2.39
CA GLY A 144 3.60 14.28 3.66
C GLY A 144 3.76 13.39 4.89
N LEU A 145 4.25 12.16 4.72
CA LEU A 145 4.44 11.17 5.80
C LEU A 145 5.88 11.20 6.35
N PRO A 146 6.08 10.87 7.64
CA PRO A 146 7.42 10.73 8.21
C PRO A 146 8.17 9.56 7.57
N ILE A 147 9.51 9.66 7.51
CA ILE A 147 10.37 8.51 7.23
C ILE A 147 10.56 7.75 8.55
N PRO A 148 10.30 6.43 8.62
CA PRO A 148 10.56 5.64 9.83
C PRO A 148 12.06 5.45 10.05
N ASP A 149 12.45 5.24 11.32
CA ASP A 149 13.81 4.81 11.67
C ASP A 149 14.15 3.44 11.06
N VAL A 150 13.15 2.57 10.93
CA VAL A 150 13.27 1.26 10.26
C VAL A 150 12.55 1.30 8.91
N LEU A 151 13.34 1.50 7.85
CA LEU A 151 12.91 1.40 6.46
C LEU A 151 13.60 0.21 5.79
N VAL A 152 12.86 -0.87 5.58
CA VAL A 152 13.28 -2.06 4.82
C VAL A 152 12.81 -1.92 3.37
N THR A 153 13.74 -1.99 2.42
CA THR A 153 13.52 -1.74 0.99
C THR A 153 14.00 -2.91 0.12
N ALA A 154 13.81 -2.82 -1.20
CA ALA A 154 14.22 -3.87 -2.14
C ALA A 154 15.71 -4.28 -2.00
N GLU A 155 16.60 -3.34 -1.65
CA GLU A 155 18.03 -3.58 -1.51
C GLU A 155 18.43 -4.27 -0.18
N ASP A 156 17.51 -4.34 0.79
CA ASP A 156 17.75 -5.01 2.08
C ASP A 156 17.53 -6.53 2.04
N VAL A 157 16.96 -7.07 0.94
CA VAL A 157 16.55 -8.49 0.83
C VAL A 157 16.97 -9.11 -0.49
N ALA A 158 17.40 -10.38 -0.47
CA ALA A 158 17.73 -11.12 -1.69
C ALA A 158 16.48 -11.46 -2.53
N ILE A 159 15.39 -11.84 -1.85
CA ILE A 159 14.11 -12.26 -2.46
C ILE A 159 13.01 -11.32 -1.94
N GLY A 160 12.18 -10.80 -2.85
CA GLY A 160 11.05 -9.94 -2.51
C GLY A 160 9.82 -10.72 -2.05
N LYS A 161 8.75 -9.99 -1.68
CA LYS A 161 7.42 -10.55 -1.38
C LYS A 161 6.99 -11.51 -2.52
N PRO A 162 6.52 -12.75 -2.26
CA PRO A 162 6.00 -13.28 -1.00
C PRO A 162 7.03 -13.97 -0.07
N ASP A 163 8.32 -13.70 -0.21
CA ASP A 163 9.30 -14.11 0.81
C ASP A 163 9.15 -13.28 2.10
N PRO A 164 9.18 -13.91 3.30
CA PRO A 164 9.00 -13.21 4.57
C PRO A 164 10.20 -12.36 5.03
N ALA A 165 11.37 -12.46 4.37
CA ALA A 165 12.62 -11.84 4.83
C ALA A 165 12.49 -10.35 5.18
N GLY A 166 11.71 -9.58 4.41
CA GLY A 166 11.51 -8.15 4.67
C GLY A 166 10.82 -7.85 6.00
N TYR A 167 9.76 -8.60 6.34
CA TYR A 167 9.05 -8.42 7.61
C TYR A 167 9.84 -8.98 8.79
N LEU A 168 10.54 -10.11 8.62
CA LEU A 168 11.45 -10.68 9.62
C LEU A 168 12.58 -9.70 9.95
N LEU A 169 13.17 -9.06 8.94
CA LEU A 169 14.21 -8.05 9.10
C LEU A 169 13.69 -6.78 9.79
N ALA A 170 12.47 -6.34 9.48
CA ALA A 170 11.86 -5.17 10.12
C ALA A 170 11.56 -5.43 11.61
N ALA A 171 10.97 -6.58 11.94
CA ALA A 171 10.73 -7.01 13.32
C ALA A 171 12.06 -7.09 14.11
N SER A 172 13.09 -7.71 13.51
CA SER A 172 14.43 -7.78 14.11
C SER A 172 15.07 -6.40 14.31
N ARG A 173 14.97 -5.48 13.34
CA ARG A 173 15.48 -4.09 13.46
C ARG A 173 14.72 -3.27 14.53
N LEU A 174 13.46 -3.59 14.80
CA LEU A 174 12.66 -2.99 15.87
C LEU A 174 12.83 -3.65 17.25
N GLY A 175 13.56 -4.77 17.32
CA GLY A 175 13.78 -5.52 18.57
C GLY A 175 12.58 -6.35 19.04
N VAL A 176 11.63 -6.69 18.16
CA VAL A 176 10.39 -7.38 18.55
C VAL A 176 10.26 -8.74 17.83
N PRO A 177 9.59 -9.73 18.44
CA PRO A 177 9.33 -10.98 17.75
C PRO A 177 8.22 -10.79 16.68
N PRO A 178 8.31 -11.46 15.52
CA PRO A 178 7.33 -11.29 14.43
C PRO A 178 5.90 -11.63 14.84
N ASP A 179 5.71 -12.60 15.74
CA ASP A 179 4.40 -13.00 16.23
C ASP A 179 3.69 -11.94 17.08
N GLN A 180 4.38 -10.88 17.49
CA GLN A 180 3.81 -9.69 18.16
C GLN A 180 3.69 -8.48 17.22
N CYS A 181 3.90 -8.66 15.92
CA CYS A 181 3.77 -7.61 14.92
C CYS A 181 2.41 -7.66 14.20
N LEU A 182 1.83 -6.49 13.94
CA LEU A 182 0.70 -6.31 13.04
C LEU A 182 1.20 -5.79 11.69
N VAL A 183 0.90 -6.48 10.59
CA VAL A 183 1.24 -6.06 9.23
C VAL A 183 0.03 -5.42 8.55
N PHE A 184 0.23 -4.27 7.89
CA PHE A 184 -0.71 -3.71 6.92
C PHE A 184 -0.16 -3.84 5.50
N GLU A 185 -1.02 -4.22 4.54
CA GLU A 185 -0.66 -4.56 3.16
C GLU A 185 -1.87 -4.46 2.21
N ASP A 186 -1.68 -4.15 0.91
CA ASP A 186 -2.77 -4.08 -0.08
C ASP A 186 -2.74 -5.24 -1.11
N ALA A 187 -1.61 -5.94 -1.22
CA ALA A 187 -1.33 -6.92 -2.27
C ALA A 187 -1.22 -8.36 -1.73
N PRO A 188 -1.70 -9.38 -2.48
CA PRO A 188 -1.62 -10.78 -2.05
C PRO A 188 -0.20 -11.26 -1.72
N ALA A 189 0.81 -10.79 -2.45
CA ALA A 189 2.20 -11.17 -2.21
C ALA A 189 2.71 -10.72 -0.84
N GLY A 190 2.35 -9.50 -0.39
CA GLY A 190 2.79 -9.00 0.90
C GLY A 190 1.97 -9.52 2.08
N LEU A 191 0.66 -9.73 1.89
CA LEU A 191 -0.17 -10.44 2.87
C LEU A 191 0.38 -11.84 3.16
N GLU A 192 0.79 -12.57 2.12
CA GLU A 192 1.43 -13.88 2.25
C GLU A 192 2.81 -13.79 2.93
N ALA A 193 3.64 -12.80 2.56
CA ALA A 193 4.92 -12.57 3.24
C ALA A 193 4.76 -12.26 4.74
N GLY A 194 3.75 -11.46 5.12
CA GLY A 194 3.43 -11.15 6.51
C GLY A 194 3.00 -12.39 7.31
N ARG A 195 2.12 -13.21 6.73
CA ARG A 195 1.70 -14.50 7.34
C ARG A 195 2.87 -15.47 7.49
N ARG A 196 3.74 -15.59 6.47
CA ARG A 196 4.94 -16.43 6.51
C ARG A 196 5.98 -15.96 7.51
N ALA A 197 6.04 -14.67 7.81
CA ALA A 197 6.87 -14.13 8.88
C ALA A 197 6.34 -14.46 10.28
N GLY A 198 5.07 -14.89 10.39
CA GLY A 198 4.38 -15.16 11.65
C GLY A 198 3.58 -13.99 12.21
N CYS A 199 3.48 -12.88 11.47
CA CYS A 199 2.73 -11.70 11.88
C CYS A 199 1.22 -11.89 11.73
N ASP A 200 0.42 -11.17 12.52
CA ASP A 200 -0.99 -10.93 12.17
C ASP A 200 -1.06 -9.95 10.99
N VAL A 201 -2.01 -10.13 10.07
CA VAL A 201 -2.13 -9.30 8.85
C VAL A 201 -3.51 -8.66 8.73
N VAL A 202 -3.56 -7.39 8.32
CA VAL A 202 -4.77 -6.66 7.94
C VAL A 202 -4.57 -6.04 6.56
N ALA A 203 -5.52 -6.25 5.67
CA ALA A 203 -5.44 -5.69 4.32
C ALA A 203 -5.94 -4.24 4.25
N ASN A 204 -5.23 -3.37 3.53
CA ASN A 204 -5.70 -2.05 3.13
C ASN A 204 -6.29 -2.10 1.72
N LEU A 205 -7.61 -2.21 1.63
CA LEU A 205 -8.38 -2.23 0.39
C LEU A 205 -8.63 -0.84 -0.19
N GLY A 206 -8.11 0.24 0.43
CA GLY A 206 -8.27 1.60 -0.08
C GLY A 206 -7.65 1.80 -1.46
N ALA A 207 -6.61 1.03 -1.80
CA ALA A 207 -5.93 1.07 -3.09
C ALA A 207 -6.36 -0.04 -4.08
N VAL A 208 -7.08 -1.07 -3.61
CA VAL A 208 -7.21 -2.36 -4.30
C VAL A 208 -8.13 -2.31 -5.52
N LEU A 209 -7.66 -2.91 -6.63
CA LEU A 209 -8.38 -3.09 -7.90
C LEU A 209 -8.69 -4.57 -8.21
N HIS A 210 -8.34 -5.49 -7.31
CA HIS A 210 -8.40 -6.94 -7.53
C HIS A 210 -9.32 -7.65 -6.51
N PRO A 211 -9.82 -8.87 -6.81
CA PRO A 211 -10.60 -9.65 -5.86
C PRO A 211 -9.77 -9.94 -4.60
N PHE A 212 -10.31 -9.52 -3.44
CA PHE A 212 -9.65 -9.74 -2.16
C PHE A 212 -9.89 -11.15 -1.62
N GLU A 213 -8.92 -11.70 -0.88
CA GLU A 213 -9.02 -13.03 -0.28
C GLU A 213 -10.14 -13.09 0.78
N PRO A 214 -11.13 -13.99 0.64
CA PRO A 214 -12.17 -14.16 1.64
C PRO A 214 -11.61 -14.56 3.01
N GLY A 215 -12.02 -13.83 4.06
CA GLY A 215 -11.72 -14.16 5.45
C GLY A 215 -10.50 -13.46 6.06
N CYS A 216 -9.73 -12.69 5.29
CA CYS A 216 -8.70 -11.82 5.86
C CYS A 216 -9.35 -10.53 6.41
N ALA A 217 -8.89 -10.05 7.57
CA ALA A 217 -9.33 -8.78 8.14
C ALA A 217 -8.91 -7.62 7.23
N SER A 218 -9.76 -6.60 7.07
CA SER A 218 -9.54 -5.53 6.08
C SER A 218 -10.09 -4.17 6.50
N ILE A 219 -9.48 -3.12 5.97
CA ILE A 219 -9.88 -1.71 6.07
C ILE A 219 -9.78 -1.03 4.71
N THR A 220 -10.47 0.09 4.51
CA THR A 220 -10.21 1.07 3.43
C THR A 220 -9.70 2.41 3.97
N HIS A 221 -9.72 2.59 5.29
CA HIS A 221 -9.25 3.78 6.00
C HIS A 221 -8.80 3.37 7.41
N TYR A 222 -7.64 3.87 7.86
CA TYR A 222 -7.11 3.53 9.20
C TYR A 222 -8.00 3.95 10.40
N ALA A 223 -9.02 4.79 10.19
CA ALA A 223 -10.03 5.07 11.22
C ALA A 223 -11.03 3.91 11.45
N GLN A 224 -11.03 2.90 10.57
CA GLN A 224 -11.89 1.72 10.68
C GLN A 224 -11.26 0.60 11.54
N ILE A 225 -10.07 0.79 12.11
CA ILE A 225 -9.43 -0.21 12.98
C ILE A 225 -9.08 0.33 14.37
N CYS A 226 -9.26 -0.51 15.38
CA CYS A 226 -8.81 -0.30 16.74
C CYS A 226 -7.98 -1.51 17.21
N PHE A 227 -6.83 -1.25 17.80
CA PHE A 227 -5.96 -2.23 18.45
C PHE A 227 -5.15 -1.52 19.54
N GLU A 228 -4.57 -2.29 20.46
CA GLU A 228 -3.67 -1.76 21.49
C GLU A 228 -2.21 -2.07 21.19
N LEU A 229 -1.31 -1.20 21.63
CA LEU A 229 0.11 -1.51 21.71
C LEU A 229 0.41 -2.23 23.03
N ALA A 230 1.38 -3.16 23.00
CA ALA A 230 1.94 -3.75 24.21
C ALA A 230 2.63 -2.69 25.08
N GLU A 231 2.81 -2.95 26.37
CA GLU A 231 3.36 -1.94 27.30
C GLU A 231 4.86 -1.70 27.09
N GLU A 232 5.60 -2.73 26.68
CA GLU A 232 7.06 -2.70 26.47
C GLU A 232 7.46 -3.29 25.10
N LYS A 233 8.59 -2.83 24.53
CA LYS A 233 9.38 -3.61 23.57
C LYS A 233 10.29 -4.53 24.39
N LEU A 234 10.30 -5.83 24.09
CA LEU A 234 11.11 -6.85 24.81
C LEU A 234 12.62 -6.71 24.54
#